data_AF-A0A4U9HVT9-F1
#
_entry.id   AF-A0A4U9HVT9-F1
#
_cell.length_a   1.000
_cell.length_b   1.000
_cell.length_c   1.000
_cell.angle_alpha   90.00
_cell.angle_beta   90.00
_cell.angle_gamma   90.00
#
_symmetry.space_group_name_H-M   'P 1'
#
loop_
_entity.id
_entity.type
_entity.pdbx_description
1 polymer ?
#
loop_
_entity_poly.entity_id
_entity_poly.type
_entity_poly.pdbx_seq_one_letter_code
_entity_poly.pdbx_strand_id
1 'polypeptide(L)' 'MLVGALFIIPIILVYTFWSYYVFRGKVQPGEGYH' A
#
# COMPACT_ATOMS: atom_id res chain seq x y z
N MET A 1 8.65 18.72 16.03
CA MET A 1 8.88 17.40 15.40
C MET A 1 8.20 17.32 14.02
N LEU A 2 8.39 18.29 13.12
CA LEU A 2 7.71 18.32 11.81
C LEU A 2 8.55 17.69 10.68
N VAL A 3 9.87 17.76 10.80
CA VAL A 3 10.82 17.24 9.81
C VAL A 3 10.68 15.72 9.63
N GLY A 4 10.51 14.97 10.73
CA GLY A 4 10.30 13.53 10.65
C GLY A 4 9.03 13.16 9.87
N ALA A 5 7.94 13.90 10.04
CA ALA A 5 6.70 13.67 9.30
C ALA A 5 6.87 13.91 7.79
N LEU A 6 7.65 14.93 7.39
CA LEU A 6 7.94 15.23 5.99
C LEU A 6 8.71 14.11 5.27
N PHE A 7 9.47 13.29 6.01
CA PHE A 7 10.16 12.11 5.45
C PHE A 7 9.31 10.84 5.53
N ILE A 8 8.54 10.67 6.60
CA ILE A 8 7.72 9.47 6.81
C ILE A 8 6.54 9.42 5.82
N ILE A 9 5.87 10.54 5.57
CA ILE A 9 4.74 10.62 4.63
C ILE A 9 5.09 10.10 3.22
N PRO A 10 6.15 10.58 2.54
CA PRO A 10 6.49 10.07 1.20
C PRO A 10 6.87 8.59 1.21
N ILE A 11 7.51 8.08 2.27
CA ILE A 11 7.83 6.65 2.40
C ILE A 11 6.55 5.81 2.47
N ILE A 12 5.58 6.21 3.31
CA ILE A 12 4.30 5.52 3.44
C ILE A 12 3.57 5.50 2.10
N LEU A 13 3.56 6.63 1.37
CA LEU A 13 2.90 6.73 0.07
C LEU A 13 3.54 5.78 -0.94
N VAL A 14 4.87 5.79 -1.07
CA VAL A 14 5.59 4.86 -1.97
C VAL A 14 5.27 3.41 -1.63
N TYR A 15 5.32 3.04 -0.35
CA TYR A 15 4.98 1.68 0.08
C TYR A 15 3.53 1.32 -0.24
N THR A 16 2.60 2.26 -0.04
CA THR A 16 1.18 2.07 -0.33
C THR A 16 0.97 1.85 -1.83
N PHE A 17 1.51 2.73 -2.68
CA PHE A 17 1.43 2.58 -4.13
C PHE A 17 2.04 1.26 -4.60
N TRP A 18 3.21 0.90 -4.07
CA TRP A 18 3.87 -0.36 -4.39
C TRP A 18 3.04 -1.56 -3.99
N SER A 19 2.48 -1.57 -2.78
CA SER A 19 1.61 -2.62 -2.28
C SER A 19 0.40 -2.80 -3.20
N TYR A 20 -0.31 -1.71 -3.53
CA TYR A 20 -1.40 -1.75 -4.51
C TYR A 20 -0.94 -2.30 -5.85
N TYR A 21 0.24 -1.92 -6.34
CA TYR A 21 0.80 -2.45 -7.57
C TYR A 21 1.14 -3.95 -7.50
N VAL A 22 1.63 -4.44 -6.37
CA VAL A 22 1.99 -5.86 -6.20
C VAL A 22 0.76 -6.74 -6.06
N PHE A 23 -0.28 -6.25 -5.39
CA PHE A 23 -1.51 -6.99 -5.13
C PHE A 23 -2.63 -6.73 -6.15
N ARG A 24 -2.46 -5.77 -7.07
CA ARG A 24 -3.40 -5.54 -8.17
C ARG A 24 -3.62 -6.83 -8.96
N GLY A 25 -4.88 -7.16 -9.24
CA GLY A 25 -5.23 -8.34 -10.04
C GLY A 25 -4.96 -9.69 -9.38
N LYS A 26 -4.40 -9.74 -8.16
CA LYS A 26 -4.20 -10.98 -7.40
C LYS A 26 -5.34 -11.29 -6.43
N VAL A 27 -6.29 -10.36 -6.29
CA VAL A 27 -7.52 -10.54 -5.50
C VAL A 27 -8.61 -11.01 -6.44
N GLN A 28 -8.89 -12.32 -6.43
CA GLN A 28 -10.05 -12.86 -7.13
C GLN A 28 -11.29 -12.68 -6.24
N PRO A 29 -12.35 -11.97 -6.71
CA PRO A 29 -13.62 -11.93 -5.99
C PRO A 29 -14.27 -13.32 -6.06
N GLY A 30 -14.10 -14.12 -5.00
CA GLY A 30 -14.75 -15.43 -4.87
C GLY A 30 -13.96 -16.54 -4.16
N GLU A 31 -12.64 -16.42 -4.00
CA GLU A 31 -11.83 -17.50 -3.40
C GLU A 31 -11.67 -17.43 -1.86
N GLY A 32 -12.23 -16.40 -1.22
CA GLY A 32 -12.10 -16.19 0.24
C GLY A 32 -13.32 -16.59 1.07
N TYR A 33 -14.41 -17.03 0.44
CA TYR A 33 -15.65 -17.40 1.12
C TYR A 33 -16.27 -18.57 0.38
N HIS A 34 -15.88 -19.79 0.76
CA HIS A 34 -16.68 -21.00 0.65
C HIS A 34 -16.34 -21.88 1.86
#